data_AF-A0A519VIP1-F1
#
_entry.id   AF-A0A519VIP1-F1
#
_cell.length_a   1.000
_cell.length_b   1.000
_cell.length_c   1.000
_cell.angle_alpha   90.00
_cell.angle_beta   90.00
_cell.angle_gamma   90.00
#
_symmetry.space_group_name_H-M   'P 1'
#
loop_
_entity.id
_entity.type
_entity.pdbx_description
1 polymer ?
#
loop_
_entity_poly.entity_id
_entity_poly.type
_entity_poly.pdbx_seq_one_letter_code
_entity_poly.pdbx_strand_id
1 'polypeptide(L)'
;GALAGRASKAAINGLLGQVYLTMATTLENNKAENLTNANTYLLAAYNLKTFNTLAAIPYADVFDVTKKTNNPEVIFEIVNLQGNITYASSIAANNQAFGETINSRRAPTGVGGNVTPDLVLDYETGDPRKDFSIKYAADTRVLDWFITKYRDASEAATVNGYGGNNFPLMRFADVILMLAEVNMLQGNDAVAIQYLDMVRARAGVPLYAVARNNAAYSSKYPTLKLAILHERRVELAFENHRWFDLLRNFTTAELVTYFRAKSQANFGNAKLSNFTTKDRYFPIPFDEFKLDPAKMYQNPGY
;
A
#
# COMPACT_ATOMS: atom_id res chain seq x y z
N GLY A 1 22.47 3.90 -3.93
CA GLY A 1 23.80 4.55 -3.92
C GLY A 1 23.81 5.73 -2.96
N ALA A 2 24.83 6.60 -2.98
CA ALA A 2 25.01 7.75 -2.06
C ALA A 2 23.85 8.78 -1.99
N LEU A 3 22.77 8.56 -2.74
CA LEU A 3 21.53 9.35 -2.80
C LEU A 3 20.29 8.60 -2.28
N ALA A 4 20.40 7.33 -1.90
CA ALA A 4 19.27 6.55 -1.37
C ALA A 4 18.71 7.23 -0.11
N GLY A 5 17.38 7.40 -0.05
CA GLY A 5 16.68 8.09 1.04
C GLY A 5 16.72 9.61 1.03
N ARG A 6 17.38 10.26 0.06
CA ARG A 6 17.33 11.73 -0.07
C ARG A 6 16.10 12.15 -0.87
N ALA A 7 15.52 13.29 -0.50
CA ALA A 7 14.47 13.90 -1.30
C ALA A 7 14.98 14.18 -2.73
N SER A 8 14.15 13.89 -3.72
CA SER A 8 14.47 14.05 -5.14
C SER A 8 13.35 14.82 -5.86
N LYS A 9 13.64 15.33 -7.06
CA LYS A 9 12.60 16.00 -7.88
C LYS A 9 11.43 15.06 -8.20
N ALA A 10 11.70 13.77 -8.38
CA ALA A 10 10.67 12.76 -8.57
C ALA A 10 9.79 12.61 -7.32
N ALA A 11 10.40 12.59 -6.12
CA ALA A 11 9.67 12.53 -4.86
C ALA A 11 8.79 13.77 -4.64
N ILE A 12 9.32 14.98 -4.90
CA ILE A 12 8.59 16.24 -4.77
C ILE A 12 7.37 16.26 -5.70
N ASN A 13 7.58 15.93 -6.98
CA ASN A 13 6.51 15.88 -7.97
C ASN A 13 5.47 14.81 -7.63
N GLY A 14 5.90 13.61 -7.24
CA GLY A 14 4.98 12.53 -6.89
C GLY A 14 4.13 12.87 -5.67
N LEU A 15 4.75 13.45 -4.63
CA LEU A 15 4.03 13.88 -3.42
C LEU A 15 3.06 15.03 -3.72
N LEU A 16 3.48 16.03 -4.48
CA LEU A 16 2.61 17.15 -4.84
C LEU A 16 1.44 16.67 -5.70
N GLY A 17 1.69 15.74 -6.63
CA GLY A 17 0.64 15.08 -7.40
C GLY A 17 -0.37 14.34 -6.53
N GLN A 18 0.10 13.60 -5.52
CA GLN A 18 -0.75 12.93 -4.53
C GLN A 18 -1.58 13.92 -3.69
N VAL A 19 -0.99 15.04 -3.27
CA VAL A 19 -1.67 16.12 -2.53
C VAL A 19 -2.82 16.69 -3.37
N TYR A 20 -2.54 17.09 -4.62
CA TYR A 20 -3.58 17.60 -5.51
C TYR A 20 -4.66 16.57 -5.81
N LEU A 21 -4.29 15.30 -6.01
CA LEU A 21 -5.25 14.22 -6.25
C LEU A 21 -6.15 14.01 -5.02
N THR A 22 -5.60 14.15 -3.81
CA THR A 22 -6.38 14.10 -2.56
C THR A 22 -7.32 15.30 -2.49
N MET A 23 -6.81 16.53 -2.65
CA MET A 23 -7.60 17.76 -2.63
C MET A 23 -8.75 17.74 -3.63
N ALA A 24 -8.55 17.18 -4.83
CA ALA A 24 -9.58 17.05 -5.85
C ALA A 24 -10.80 16.22 -5.42
N THR A 25 -10.65 15.35 -4.43
CA THR A 25 -11.72 14.45 -3.98
C THR A 25 -12.25 14.80 -2.60
N THR A 26 -11.47 15.54 -1.79
CA THR A 26 -11.81 15.86 -0.40
C THR A 26 -12.22 17.30 -0.18
N LEU A 27 -11.76 18.24 -1.03
CA LEU A 27 -12.19 19.63 -0.96
C LEU A 27 -13.42 19.86 -1.85
N GLU A 28 -14.30 20.75 -1.41
CA GLU A 28 -15.54 21.08 -2.11
C GLU A 28 -15.29 21.90 -3.40
N ASN A 29 -14.18 22.64 -3.43
CA ASN A 29 -13.86 23.59 -4.51
C ASN A 29 -12.65 23.14 -5.34
N ASN A 30 -12.53 23.67 -6.56
CA ASN A 30 -11.38 23.53 -7.46
C ASN A 30 -11.04 22.09 -7.89
N LYS A 31 -12.02 21.17 -7.86
CA LYS A 31 -11.81 19.78 -8.26
C LYS A 31 -11.11 19.62 -9.62
N ALA A 32 -11.59 20.30 -10.66
CA ALA A 32 -11.04 20.17 -12.02
C ALA A 32 -9.59 20.69 -12.12
N GLU A 33 -9.28 21.80 -11.46
CA GLU A 33 -7.93 22.35 -11.38
C GLU A 33 -6.99 21.41 -10.61
N ASN A 34 -7.44 20.91 -9.47
CA ASN A 34 -6.69 19.95 -8.67
C ASN A 34 -6.41 18.65 -9.44
N LEU A 35 -7.38 18.12 -10.22
CA LEU A 35 -7.12 16.96 -11.10
C LEU A 35 -6.09 17.28 -12.18
N THR A 36 -6.14 18.49 -12.76
CA THR A 36 -5.16 18.94 -13.77
C THR A 36 -3.75 19.03 -13.17
N ASN A 37 -3.62 19.63 -11.99
CA ASN A 37 -2.35 19.72 -11.27
C ASN A 37 -1.84 18.34 -10.84
N ALA A 38 -2.73 17.48 -10.34
CA ALA A 38 -2.39 16.10 -9.99
C ALA A 38 -1.78 15.36 -11.18
N ASN A 39 -2.44 15.35 -12.33
CA ASN A 39 -1.94 14.70 -13.53
C ASN A 39 -0.60 15.31 -13.99
N THR A 40 -0.46 16.64 -13.93
CA THR A 40 0.77 17.36 -14.30
C THR A 40 1.97 16.90 -13.46
N TYR A 41 1.84 16.93 -12.13
CA TYR A 41 2.94 16.57 -11.24
C TYR A 41 3.21 15.07 -11.19
N LEU A 42 2.18 14.22 -11.28
CA LEU A 42 2.37 12.78 -11.40
C LEU A 42 3.09 12.41 -12.70
N LEU A 43 2.75 13.03 -13.83
CA LEU A 43 3.48 12.85 -15.09
C LEU A 43 4.92 13.34 -14.98
N ALA A 44 5.16 14.47 -14.32
CA ALA A 44 6.51 14.98 -14.10
C ALA A 44 7.36 14.02 -13.24
N ALA A 45 6.76 13.32 -12.27
CA ALA A 45 7.43 12.24 -11.53
C ALA A 45 7.66 11.01 -12.41
N TYR A 46 6.63 10.58 -13.15
CA TYR A 46 6.67 9.41 -14.05
C TYR A 46 7.75 9.54 -15.14
N ASN A 47 7.96 10.75 -15.66
CA ASN A 47 8.93 11.04 -16.71
C ASN A 47 10.39 11.08 -16.21
N LEU A 48 10.63 11.04 -14.90
CA LEU A 48 11.98 10.99 -14.31
C LEU A 48 12.50 9.56 -14.10
N LYS A 49 11.73 8.54 -14.50
CA LYS A 49 12.18 7.13 -14.46
C LYS A 49 13.44 6.94 -15.29
N THR A 50 14.32 6.05 -14.83
CA THR A 50 15.59 5.70 -15.49
C THR A 50 15.54 4.34 -16.19
N PHE A 51 14.33 3.79 -16.34
CA PHE A 51 14.08 2.48 -16.94
C PHE A 51 12.93 2.55 -17.94
N ASN A 52 12.84 1.56 -18.84
CA ASN A 52 11.89 1.58 -19.94
C ASN A 52 10.47 1.21 -19.51
N THR A 53 10.30 0.06 -18.85
CA THR A 53 8.99 -0.47 -18.46
C THR A 53 9.01 -0.98 -17.02
N LEU A 54 7.88 -0.87 -16.31
CA LEU A 54 7.75 -1.40 -14.94
C LEU A 54 7.98 -2.92 -14.90
N ALA A 55 7.56 -3.64 -15.94
CA ALA A 55 7.75 -5.09 -16.04
C ALA A 55 9.23 -5.53 -16.11
N ALA A 56 10.17 -4.63 -16.40
CA ALA A 56 11.60 -4.92 -16.33
C ALA A 56 12.13 -5.03 -14.88
N ILE A 57 11.33 -4.64 -13.88
CA ILE A 57 11.68 -4.67 -12.46
C ILE A 57 10.79 -5.73 -11.78
N PRO A 58 11.36 -6.89 -11.39
CA PRO A 58 10.61 -7.91 -10.67
C PRO A 58 10.02 -7.36 -9.38
N TYR A 59 8.79 -7.78 -9.04
CA TYR A 59 8.11 -7.31 -7.81
C TYR A 59 8.94 -7.55 -6.54
N ALA A 60 9.54 -8.74 -6.43
CA ALA A 60 10.35 -9.13 -5.28
C ALA A 60 11.63 -8.29 -5.15
N ASP A 61 12.21 -7.85 -6.27
CA ASP A 61 13.44 -7.04 -6.29
C ASP A 61 13.25 -5.70 -5.59
N VAL A 62 12.00 -5.23 -5.49
CA VAL A 62 11.69 -3.97 -4.82
C VAL A 62 12.04 -4.02 -3.33
N PHE A 63 11.88 -5.21 -2.72
CA PHE A 63 11.99 -5.42 -1.28
C PHE A 63 13.25 -6.21 -0.88
N ASP A 64 14.05 -6.61 -1.87
CA ASP A 64 15.31 -7.33 -1.67
C ASP A 64 16.39 -6.40 -1.12
N VAL A 65 16.87 -6.72 0.09
CA VAL A 65 17.91 -5.95 0.81
C VAL A 65 19.20 -5.84 0.00
N THR A 66 19.51 -6.84 -0.82
CA THR A 66 20.72 -6.83 -1.67
C THR A 66 20.60 -5.88 -2.86
N LYS A 67 19.37 -5.57 -3.29
CA LYS A 67 19.08 -4.73 -4.46
C LYS A 67 18.69 -3.30 -4.12
N LYS A 68 18.40 -2.99 -2.85
CA LYS A 68 17.95 -1.65 -2.40
C LYS A 68 18.81 -0.48 -2.88
N THR A 69 20.11 -0.68 -3.06
CA THR A 69 21.04 0.37 -3.51
C THR A 69 20.81 0.79 -4.97
N ASN A 70 20.32 -0.13 -5.81
CA ASN A 70 20.20 0.02 -7.27
C ASN A 70 18.76 -0.21 -7.76
N ASN A 71 17.79 -0.32 -6.87
CA ASN A 71 16.39 -0.52 -7.22
C ASN A 71 15.86 0.74 -7.95
N PRO A 72 15.53 0.64 -9.26
CA PRO A 72 15.13 1.81 -10.03
C PRO A 72 13.65 2.18 -9.84
N GLU A 73 12.84 1.34 -9.17
CA GLU A 73 11.42 1.61 -8.92
C GLU A 73 11.18 2.55 -7.74
N VAL A 74 12.07 2.52 -6.74
CA VAL A 74 11.90 3.30 -5.50
C VAL A 74 12.22 4.77 -5.76
N ILE A 75 11.29 5.65 -5.37
CA ILE A 75 11.40 7.10 -5.56
C ILE A 75 11.82 7.78 -4.25
N PHE A 76 11.24 7.34 -3.14
CA PHE A 76 11.54 7.85 -1.81
C PHE A 76 11.32 6.79 -0.75
N GLU A 77 12.23 6.67 0.21
CA GLU A 77 12.25 5.59 1.19
C GLU A 77 12.96 6.02 2.49
N ILE A 78 12.60 5.37 3.60
CA ILE A 78 13.36 5.41 4.84
C ILE A 78 14.48 4.37 4.72
N VAL A 79 15.74 4.82 4.85
CA VAL A 79 16.91 3.97 4.71
C VAL A 79 17.35 3.40 6.04
N ASN A 80 17.51 2.09 6.11
CA ASN A 80 17.96 1.37 7.30
C ASN A 80 19.37 0.78 7.11
N LEU A 81 20.14 0.77 8.20
CA LEU A 81 21.49 0.21 8.26
C LEU A 81 21.43 -1.22 8.81
N GLN A 82 21.61 -2.20 7.92
CA GLN A 82 21.58 -3.62 8.26
C GLN A 82 22.63 -3.95 9.33
N GLY A 83 22.26 -4.80 10.29
CA GLY A 83 23.13 -5.24 11.39
C GLY A 83 23.35 -4.22 12.50
N ASN A 84 22.89 -2.97 12.34
CA ASN A 84 23.05 -1.93 13.35
C ASN A 84 21.90 -1.94 14.38
N ILE A 85 22.22 -1.93 15.67
CA ILE A 85 21.20 -1.99 16.74
C ILE A 85 20.23 -0.79 16.77
N THR A 86 20.68 0.40 16.36
CA THR A 86 19.92 1.66 16.46
C THR A 86 19.18 1.98 15.17
N TYR A 87 19.81 1.72 14.03
CA TYR A 87 19.35 2.18 12.71
C TYR A 87 18.91 1.04 11.78
N ALA A 88 18.84 -0.20 12.27
CA ALA A 88 18.27 -1.30 11.50
C ALA A 88 16.73 -1.25 11.47
N SER A 89 16.19 -1.92 10.47
CA SER A 89 14.77 -2.20 10.37
C SER A 89 14.38 -3.40 11.23
N SER A 90 13.37 -3.23 12.05
CA SER A 90 12.74 -4.33 12.79
C SER A 90 11.58 -4.97 12.03
N ILE A 91 11.23 -4.48 10.83
CA ILE A 91 10.00 -4.88 10.12
C ILE A 91 9.95 -6.39 9.84
N ALA A 92 11.05 -6.98 9.39
CA ALA A 92 11.11 -8.40 9.07
C ALA A 92 10.95 -9.25 10.35
N ALA A 93 11.66 -8.87 11.42
CA ALA A 93 11.61 -9.53 12.70
C ALA A 93 10.22 -9.42 13.37
N ASN A 94 9.60 -8.24 13.35
CA ASN A 94 8.30 -7.99 13.98
C ASN A 94 7.14 -8.69 13.25
N ASN A 95 7.31 -8.98 11.95
CA ASN A 95 6.33 -9.72 11.18
C ASN A 95 6.58 -11.24 11.15
N GLN A 96 7.60 -11.76 11.82
CA GLN A 96 7.90 -13.20 11.85
C GLN A 96 6.90 -13.93 12.78
N ALA A 97 6.10 -14.84 12.21
CA ALA A 97 5.22 -15.72 12.98
C ALA A 97 5.99 -16.88 13.66
N PHE A 98 5.43 -17.46 14.72
CA PHE A 98 5.94 -18.70 15.31
C PHE A 98 6.01 -19.85 14.28
N GLY A 99 7.04 -20.69 14.42
CA GLY A 99 7.30 -21.84 13.53
C GLY A 99 7.90 -21.47 12.17
N GLU A 100 8.14 -20.18 11.93
CA GLU A 100 8.56 -19.64 10.65
C GLU A 100 9.93 -18.93 10.75
N THR A 101 10.68 -18.92 9.65
CA THR A 101 12.03 -18.31 9.55
C THR A 101 12.24 -17.49 8.27
N ILE A 102 11.18 -17.32 7.48
CA ILE A 102 11.24 -16.71 6.15
C ILE A 102 11.56 -15.21 6.16
N ASN A 103 11.14 -14.50 7.21
CA ASN A 103 11.36 -13.06 7.32
C ASN A 103 12.66 -12.74 8.05
N SER A 104 12.97 -13.46 9.13
CA SER A 104 14.10 -13.13 9.99
C SER A 104 14.68 -14.38 10.67
N ARG A 105 15.95 -14.28 11.05
CA ARG A 105 16.62 -15.26 11.91
C ARG A 105 16.31 -15.06 13.40
N ARG A 106 15.69 -13.92 13.76
CA ARG A 106 15.28 -13.68 15.14
C ARG A 106 14.19 -14.67 15.51
N ALA A 107 14.33 -15.27 16.69
CA ALA A 107 13.28 -16.12 17.24
C ALA A 107 11.95 -15.33 17.31
N PRO A 108 10.85 -15.85 16.72
CA PRO A 108 9.56 -15.18 16.74
C PRO A 108 9.02 -15.05 18.16
N THR A 109 8.28 -13.97 18.41
CA THR A 109 7.63 -13.71 19.70
C THR A 109 6.12 -13.68 19.62
N GLY A 110 5.51 -14.00 18.46
CA GLY A 110 4.08 -13.88 18.26
C GLY A 110 3.60 -14.43 16.91
N VAL A 111 2.42 -13.95 16.51
CA VAL A 111 1.73 -14.33 15.26
C VAL A 111 2.27 -13.59 14.02
N GLY A 112 3.13 -12.60 14.20
CA GLY A 112 3.56 -11.69 13.14
C GLY A 112 2.52 -10.59 12.87
N GLY A 113 2.64 -9.89 11.74
CA GLY A 113 1.63 -8.92 11.32
C GLY A 113 0.39 -9.64 10.77
N ASN A 114 -0.75 -9.50 11.45
CA ASN A 114 -1.99 -10.18 11.08
C ASN A 114 -2.49 -9.75 9.70
N VAL A 115 -2.78 -10.73 8.85
CA VAL A 115 -3.35 -10.53 7.52
C VAL A 115 -4.79 -11.03 7.51
N THR A 116 -5.75 -10.15 7.22
CA THR A 116 -7.15 -10.57 7.18
C THR A 116 -7.46 -11.42 5.95
N PRO A 117 -8.33 -12.45 6.06
CA PRO A 117 -8.84 -13.18 4.91
C PRO A 117 -9.41 -12.29 3.79
N ASP A 118 -9.95 -11.10 4.11
CA ASP A 118 -10.43 -10.15 3.10
C ASP A 118 -9.33 -9.66 2.16
N LEU A 119 -8.07 -9.57 2.59
CA LEU A 119 -6.94 -9.30 1.70
C LEU A 119 -6.46 -10.58 0.99
N VAL A 120 -6.38 -11.71 1.70
CA VAL A 120 -5.95 -13.00 1.14
C VAL A 120 -6.81 -13.42 -0.06
N LEU A 121 -8.12 -13.15 0.02
CA LEU A 121 -9.14 -13.46 -0.98
C LEU A 121 -9.29 -12.37 -2.05
N ASP A 122 -8.58 -11.24 -1.91
CA ASP A 122 -8.57 -10.17 -2.90
C ASP A 122 -7.58 -10.46 -4.02
N TYR A 123 -6.44 -11.12 -3.72
CA TYR A 123 -5.49 -11.55 -4.75
C TYR A 123 -6.15 -12.48 -5.78
N GLU A 124 -5.91 -12.19 -7.06
CA GLU A 124 -6.35 -13.03 -8.17
C GLU A 124 -5.65 -14.40 -8.14
N THR A 125 -6.29 -15.41 -8.73
CA THR A 125 -5.70 -16.76 -8.80
C THR A 125 -4.41 -16.72 -9.61
N GLY A 126 -3.32 -17.24 -9.04
CA GLY A 126 -2.00 -17.25 -9.69
C GLY A 126 -1.22 -15.93 -9.58
N ASP A 127 -1.74 -14.91 -8.87
CA ASP A 127 -0.99 -13.67 -8.66
C ASP A 127 0.25 -13.91 -7.77
N PRO A 128 1.48 -13.77 -8.32
CA PRO A 128 2.72 -14.08 -7.60
C PRO A 128 2.97 -13.12 -6.43
N ARG A 129 2.30 -11.96 -6.39
CA ARG A 129 2.45 -11.00 -5.29
C ARG A 129 1.88 -11.53 -3.99
N LYS A 130 0.91 -12.45 -4.05
CA LYS A 130 0.32 -13.08 -2.87
C LYS A 130 1.38 -13.86 -2.08
N ASP A 131 2.02 -14.83 -2.71
CA ASP A 131 2.98 -15.74 -2.05
C ASP A 131 4.27 -15.00 -1.63
N PHE A 132 4.59 -13.89 -2.29
CA PHE A 132 5.66 -13.00 -1.83
C PHE A 132 5.24 -12.18 -0.59
N SER A 133 4.02 -11.64 -0.60
CA SER A 133 3.61 -10.65 0.40
C SER A 133 3.09 -11.27 1.69
N ILE A 134 2.55 -12.50 1.65
CA ILE A 134 1.91 -13.18 2.78
C ILE A 134 2.18 -14.69 2.79
N LYS A 135 2.14 -15.31 3.96
CA LYS A 135 2.22 -16.77 4.14
C LYS A 135 1.30 -17.22 5.28
N TYR A 136 0.73 -18.42 5.18
CA TYR A 136 0.00 -19.06 6.29
C TYR A 136 0.98 -19.79 7.21
N ALA A 137 0.98 -19.46 8.50
CA ALA A 137 1.78 -20.14 9.51
C ALA A 137 0.98 -21.29 10.14
N ALA A 138 1.43 -22.53 9.92
CA ALA A 138 0.75 -23.74 10.39
C ALA A 138 1.12 -24.13 11.84
N ASP A 139 1.98 -23.38 12.50
CA ASP A 139 2.27 -23.58 13.92
C ASP A 139 0.98 -23.45 14.74
N THR A 140 0.75 -24.38 15.66
CA THR A 140 -0.50 -24.48 16.45
C THR A 140 -0.76 -23.25 17.32
N ARG A 141 0.24 -22.39 17.53
CA ARG A 141 0.12 -21.12 18.26
C ARG A 141 -0.35 -19.96 17.38
N VAL A 142 -0.33 -20.12 16.06
CA VAL A 142 -0.65 -19.06 15.08
C VAL A 142 -1.88 -19.44 14.29
N LEU A 143 -1.78 -20.50 13.46
CA LEU A 143 -2.84 -20.96 12.55
C LEU A 143 -3.49 -19.80 11.75
N ASP A 144 -2.69 -18.84 11.30
CA ASP A 144 -3.14 -17.62 10.62
C ASP A 144 -2.13 -17.12 9.57
N TRP A 145 -2.56 -16.17 8.74
CA TRP A 145 -1.74 -15.51 7.74
C TRP A 145 -0.91 -14.37 8.34
N PHE A 146 0.36 -14.32 7.96
CA PHE A 146 1.30 -13.26 8.36
C PHE A 146 1.96 -12.60 7.15
N ILE A 147 2.45 -11.37 7.36
CA ILE A 147 3.14 -10.57 6.35
C ILE A 147 4.53 -11.13 6.08
N THR A 148 4.86 -11.41 4.82
CA THR A 148 6.21 -11.81 4.38
C THR A 148 6.86 -10.86 3.39
N LYS A 149 6.27 -9.70 3.11
CA LYS A 149 6.74 -8.79 2.05
C LYS A 149 8.14 -8.22 2.30
N TYR A 150 8.52 -8.03 3.55
CA TYR A 150 9.83 -7.51 3.94
C TYR A 150 10.64 -8.61 4.63
N ARG A 151 11.61 -9.17 3.90
CA ARG A 151 12.41 -10.31 4.34
C ARG A 151 13.86 -9.90 4.51
N ASP A 152 14.46 -10.30 5.61
CA ASP A 152 15.90 -10.27 5.82
C ASP A 152 16.32 -11.35 6.83
N ALA A 153 16.36 -12.59 6.34
CA ALA A 153 16.86 -13.75 7.07
C ALA A 153 18.37 -13.97 6.86
N SER A 154 19.13 -12.92 6.49
CA SER A 154 20.56 -13.00 6.24
C SER A 154 21.38 -13.01 7.54
N GLU A 155 22.63 -13.49 7.47
CA GLU A 155 23.59 -13.39 8.59
C GLU A 155 23.85 -11.94 9.02
N ALA A 156 23.85 -11.00 8.06
CA ALA A 156 24.06 -9.58 8.30
C ALA A 156 22.96 -8.96 9.17
N ALA A 157 21.74 -9.51 9.14
CA ALA A 157 20.66 -9.10 10.03
C ALA A 157 20.79 -9.65 11.46
N THR A 158 21.73 -10.56 11.70
CA THR A 158 21.99 -11.24 12.98
C THR A 158 20.78 -12.04 13.52
N VAL A 159 21.00 -12.80 14.60
CA VAL A 159 19.92 -13.47 15.33
C VAL A 159 19.04 -12.52 16.14
N ASN A 160 19.40 -11.23 16.22
CA ASN A 160 18.60 -10.21 16.88
C ASN A 160 17.60 -9.52 15.93
N GLY A 161 17.66 -9.80 14.63
CA GLY A 161 16.70 -9.27 13.65
C GLY A 161 16.94 -7.81 13.28
N TYR A 162 18.19 -7.38 13.25
CA TYR A 162 18.64 -6.07 12.77
C TYR A 162 18.63 -6.00 11.24
N GLY A 163 17.43 -6.03 10.66
CA GLY A 163 17.22 -6.10 9.22
C GLY A 163 17.66 -4.85 8.45
N GLY A 164 17.95 -5.05 7.16
CA GLY A 164 18.36 -4.03 6.21
C GLY A 164 17.24 -3.55 5.28
N ASN A 165 16.00 -4.00 5.46
CA ASN A 165 14.89 -3.57 4.60
C ASN A 165 14.67 -2.06 4.74
N ASN A 166 14.73 -1.34 3.62
CA ASN A 166 14.25 0.04 3.59
C ASN A 166 12.71 0.05 3.55
N PHE A 167 12.11 1.14 4.01
CA PHE A 167 10.66 1.30 3.97
C PHE A 167 10.28 2.26 2.84
N PRO A 168 9.63 1.80 1.75
CA PRO A 168 9.22 2.68 0.67
C PRO A 168 8.14 3.65 1.17
N LEU A 169 8.35 4.93 0.91
CA LEU A 169 7.33 5.98 1.09
C LEU A 169 6.63 6.28 -0.24
N MET A 170 7.35 6.09 -1.34
CA MET A 170 6.83 6.23 -2.70
C MET A 170 7.67 5.40 -3.66
N ARG A 171 6.99 4.68 -4.55
CA ARG A 171 7.61 3.94 -5.66
C ARG A 171 6.81 4.12 -6.93
N PHE A 172 7.41 3.75 -8.04
CA PHE A 172 6.86 4.03 -9.37
C PHE A 172 5.48 3.41 -9.62
N ALA A 173 5.18 2.21 -9.08
CA ALA A 173 3.85 1.63 -9.22
C ALA A 173 2.75 2.46 -8.52
N ASP A 174 3.06 3.13 -7.40
CA ASP A 174 2.12 4.05 -6.75
C ASP A 174 1.82 5.25 -7.66
N VAL A 175 2.86 5.84 -8.27
CA VAL A 175 2.71 6.93 -9.26
C VAL A 175 1.88 6.49 -10.47
N ILE A 176 2.15 5.31 -11.03
CA ILE A 176 1.35 4.75 -12.14
C ILE A 176 -0.12 4.61 -11.74
N LEU A 177 -0.41 4.04 -10.58
CA LEU A 177 -1.79 3.80 -10.17
C LEU A 177 -2.51 5.09 -9.79
N MET A 178 -1.81 6.11 -9.30
CA MET A 178 -2.35 7.46 -9.16
C MET A 178 -2.60 8.12 -10.52
N LEU A 179 -1.76 7.87 -11.53
CA LEU A 179 -2.00 8.30 -12.91
C LEU A 179 -3.23 7.61 -13.51
N ALA A 180 -3.43 6.33 -13.23
CA ALA A 180 -4.66 5.62 -13.62
C ALA A 180 -5.89 6.28 -12.99
N GLU A 181 -5.84 6.55 -11.68
CA GLU A 181 -6.93 7.16 -10.93
C GLU A 181 -7.27 8.57 -11.40
N VAL A 182 -6.29 9.46 -11.57
CA VAL A 182 -6.55 10.84 -12.00
C VAL A 182 -7.12 10.88 -13.43
N ASN A 183 -6.64 10.03 -14.33
CA ASN A 183 -7.17 9.96 -15.70
C ASN A 183 -8.61 9.44 -15.73
N MET A 184 -8.94 8.44 -14.92
CA MET A 184 -10.32 7.98 -14.76
C MET A 184 -11.21 9.10 -14.21
N LEU A 185 -10.75 9.85 -13.19
CA LEU A 185 -11.51 10.97 -12.64
C LEU A 185 -11.70 12.13 -13.63
N GLN A 186 -10.83 12.25 -14.63
CA GLN A 186 -10.95 13.19 -15.74
C GLN A 186 -11.80 12.67 -16.92
N GLY A 187 -12.27 11.42 -16.87
CA GLY A 187 -13.04 10.78 -17.95
C GLY A 187 -12.17 10.17 -19.06
N ASN A 188 -10.86 10.09 -18.88
CA ASN A 188 -9.90 9.53 -19.83
C ASN A 188 -9.68 8.03 -19.58
N ASP A 189 -10.75 7.23 -19.60
CA ASP A 189 -10.72 5.81 -19.22
C ASP A 189 -9.72 4.98 -20.03
N ALA A 190 -9.54 5.27 -21.32
CA ALA A 190 -8.56 4.58 -22.15
C ALA A 190 -7.12 4.76 -21.62
N VAL A 191 -6.77 5.98 -21.17
CA VAL A 191 -5.46 6.28 -20.57
C VAL A 191 -5.35 5.67 -19.18
N ALA A 192 -6.43 5.70 -18.39
CA ALA A 192 -6.46 5.07 -17.08
C ALA A 192 -6.19 3.56 -17.16
N ILE A 193 -6.81 2.88 -18.12
CA ILE A 193 -6.61 1.45 -18.38
C ILE A 193 -5.16 1.16 -18.78
N GLN A 194 -4.53 2.01 -19.60
CA GLN A 194 -3.12 1.83 -19.97
C GLN A 194 -2.20 1.81 -18.73
N TYR A 195 -2.40 2.75 -17.79
CA TYR A 195 -1.61 2.78 -16.55
C TYR A 195 -1.93 1.59 -15.63
N LEU A 196 -3.20 1.23 -15.47
CA LEU A 196 -3.60 0.03 -14.73
C LEU A 196 -2.91 -1.23 -15.29
N ASP A 197 -2.92 -1.38 -16.61
CA ASP A 197 -2.36 -2.54 -17.30
C ASP A 197 -0.83 -2.63 -17.21
N MET A 198 -0.11 -1.53 -16.97
CA MET A 198 1.34 -1.58 -16.68
C MET A 198 1.65 -2.40 -15.43
N VAL A 199 0.85 -2.25 -14.37
CA VAL A 199 1.03 -3.00 -13.12
C VAL A 199 0.56 -4.44 -13.27
N ARG A 200 -0.59 -4.65 -13.92
CA ARG A 200 -1.13 -5.99 -14.20
C ARG A 200 -0.17 -6.82 -15.05
N ALA A 201 0.40 -6.22 -16.10
CA ALA A 201 1.41 -6.86 -16.94
C ALA A 201 2.66 -7.26 -16.16
N ARG A 202 3.15 -6.42 -15.23
CA ARG A 202 4.30 -6.77 -14.37
C ARG A 202 3.99 -7.95 -13.46
N ALA A 203 2.77 -8.03 -12.93
CA ALA A 203 2.33 -9.13 -12.08
C ALA A 203 2.02 -10.42 -12.86
N GLY A 204 1.88 -10.35 -14.19
CA GLY A 204 1.49 -11.51 -15.01
C GLY A 204 0.02 -11.92 -14.86
N VAL A 205 -0.82 -11.04 -14.31
CA VAL A 205 -2.28 -11.25 -14.23
C VAL A 205 -2.97 -10.75 -15.50
N PRO A 206 -4.18 -11.23 -15.85
CA PRO A 206 -4.87 -10.82 -17.07
C PRO A 206 -5.04 -9.30 -17.14
N LEU A 207 -4.77 -8.67 -18.29
CA LEU A 207 -5.04 -7.24 -18.49
C LEU A 207 -6.52 -6.90 -18.25
N TYR A 208 -6.84 -5.65 -17.92
CA TYR A 208 -8.18 -5.25 -17.52
C TYR A 208 -9.25 -5.59 -18.57
N ALA A 209 -8.93 -5.44 -19.86
CA ALA A 209 -9.83 -5.79 -20.97
C ALA A 209 -10.25 -7.28 -20.96
N VAL A 210 -9.39 -8.17 -20.46
CA VAL A 210 -9.69 -9.60 -20.28
C VAL A 210 -10.35 -9.85 -18.92
N ALA A 211 -9.78 -9.28 -17.85
CA ALA A 211 -10.25 -9.47 -16.48
C ALA A 211 -11.71 -9.05 -16.29
N ARG A 212 -12.14 -7.94 -16.89
CA ARG A 212 -13.53 -7.44 -16.80
C ARG A 212 -14.58 -8.39 -17.40
N ASN A 213 -14.18 -9.34 -18.23
CA ASN A 213 -15.07 -10.34 -18.82
C ASN A 213 -15.13 -11.63 -17.98
N ASN A 214 -14.27 -11.78 -16.96
CA ASN A 214 -14.34 -12.88 -16.01
C ASN A 214 -15.39 -12.55 -14.92
N ALA A 215 -16.41 -13.39 -14.77
CA ALA A 215 -17.51 -13.16 -13.83
C ALA A 215 -17.08 -13.06 -12.35
N ALA A 216 -16.04 -13.82 -11.95
CA ALA A 216 -15.53 -13.76 -10.58
C ALA A 216 -14.78 -12.44 -10.30
N TYR A 217 -14.10 -11.88 -11.30
CA TYR A 217 -13.46 -10.58 -11.21
C TYR A 217 -14.49 -9.45 -11.27
N SER A 218 -15.37 -9.45 -12.27
CA SER A 218 -16.33 -8.35 -12.50
C SER A 218 -17.39 -8.23 -11.41
N SER A 219 -17.73 -9.32 -10.71
CA SER A 219 -18.61 -9.27 -9.54
C SER A 219 -17.99 -8.57 -8.33
N LYS A 220 -16.66 -8.66 -8.16
CA LYS A 220 -15.92 -7.97 -7.10
C LYS A 220 -15.55 -6.54 -7.48
N TYR A 221 -15.20 -6.32 -8.76
CA TYR A 221 -14.70 -5.05 -9.27
C TYR A 221 -15.50 -4.60 -10.51
N PRO A 222 -16.80 -4.26 -10.35
CA PRO A 222 -17.70 -3.99 -11.47
C PRO A 222 -17.41 -2.67 -12.22
N THR A 223 -16.51 -1.82 -11.70
CA THR A 223 -16.18 -0.52 -12.28
C THR A 223 -14.67 -0.34 -12.38
N LEU A 224 -14.21 0.52 -13.30
CA LEU A 224 -12.80 0.86 -13.44
C LEU A 224 -12.22 1.43 -12.14
N LYS A 225 -12.99 2.23 -11.40
CA LYS A 225 -12.63 2.73 -10.06
C LYS A 225 -12.30 1.60 -9.09
N LEU A 226 -13.17 0.58 -9.01
CA LEU A 226 -12.96 -0.55 -8.12
C LEU A 226 -11.82 -1.46 -8.59
N ALA A 227 -11.60 -1.58 -9.90
CA ALA A 227 -10.45 -2.29 -10.47
C ALA A 227 -9.12 -1.60 -10.13
N ILE A 228 -9.04 -0.26 -10.25
CA ILE A 228 -7.85 0.51 -9.84
C ILE A 228 -7.62 0.39 -8.33
N LEU A 229 -8.68 0.51 -7.52
CA LEU A 229 -8.58 0.33 -6.06
C LEU A 229 -8.16 -1.09 -5.67
N HIS A 230 -8.57 -2.10 -6.43
CA HIS A 230 -8.13 -3.48 -6.25
C HIS A 230 -6.64 -3.60 -6.57
N GLU A 231 -6.20 -3.12 -7.74
CA GLU A 231 -4.80 -3.19 -8.13
C GLU A 231 -3.89 -2.48 -7.12
N ARG A 232 -4.28 -1.27 -6.65
CA ARG A 232 -3.58 -0.56 -5.57
C ARG A 232 -3.48 -1.39 -4.30
N ARG A 233 -4.55 -2.10 -3.93
CA ARG A 233 -4.57 -2.91 -2.71
C ARG A 233 -3.59 -4.07 -2.76
N VAL A 234 -3.57 -4.83 -3.86
CA VAL A 234 -2.72 -6.02 -3.97
C VAL A 234 -1.27 -5.67 -4.29
N GLU A 235 -1.04 -4.60 -5.07
CA GLU A 235 0.29 -4.11 -5.40
C GLU A 235 0.97 -3.49 -4.17
N LEU A 236 0.27 -2.57 -3.47
CA LEU A 236 0.79 -1.74 -2.38
C LEU A 236 0.45 -2.28 -0.99
N ALA A 237 0.09 -3.57 -0.88
CA ALA A 237 -0.20 -4.20 0.41
C ALA A 237 0.96 -3.99 1.40
N PHE A 238 0.65 -3.58 2.63
CA PHE A 238 1.63 -3.34 3.70
C PHE A 238 2.63 -2.19 3.44
N GLU A 239 2.24 -1.22 2.60
CA GLU A 239 3.01 0.01 2.31
C GLU A 239 2.26 1.28 2.78
N ASN A 240 1.30 1.16 3.70
CA ASN A 240 0.54 2.28 4.30
C ASN A 240 -0.33 3.13 3.35
N HIS A 241 -0.68 2.64 2.15
CA HIS A 241 -1.52 3.40 1.21
C HIS A 241 -3.04 3.16 1.37
N ARG A 242 -3.46 1.95 1.74
CA ARG A 242 -4.86 1.50 1.56
C ARG A 242 -5.90 2.40 2.25
N TRP A 243 -5.62 2.89 3.45
CA TRP A 243 -6.57 3.75 4.15
C TRP A 243 -6.79 5.07 3.41
N PHE A 244 -5.72 5.72 2.96
CA PHE A 244 -5.79 6.98 2.21
C PHE A 244 -6.46 6.80 0.85
N ASP A 245 -6.23 5.66 0.18
CA ASP A 245 -6.94 5.33 -1.06
C ASP A 245 -8.45 5.27 -0.87
N LEU A 246 -8.90 4.65 0.23
CA LEU A 246 -10.32 4.56 0.57
C LEU A 246 -10.90 5.93 0.93
N LEU A 247 -10.19 6.73 1.73
CA LEU A 247 -10.63 8.09 2.09
C LEU A 247 -10.82 8.99 0.86
N ARG A 248 -9.92 8.87 -0.12
CA ARG A 248 -9.93 9.62 -1.37
C ARG A 248 -11.03 9.16 -2.33
N ASN A 249 -11.34 7.86 -2.33
CA ASN A 249 -12.30 7.30 -3.28
C ASN A 249 -13.72 7.17 -2.73
N PHE A 250 -13.93 7.30 -1.43
CA PHE A 250 -15.26 7.18 -0.84
C PHE A 250 -15.59 8.40 0.01
N THR A 251 -16.80 8.94 -0.21
CA THR A 251 -17.44 9.82 0.78
C THR A 251 -17.56 9.11 2.12
N THR A 252 -17.79 9.85 3.21
CA THR A 252 -17.94 9.26 4.55
C THR A 252 -19.05 8.19 4.59
N ALA A 253 -20.19 8.44 3.95
CA ALA A 253 -21.30 7.50 3.91
C ALA A 253 -21.00 6.25 3.07
N GLU A 254 -20.35 6.42 1.91
CA GLU A 254 -19.91 5.29 1.09
C GLU A 254 -18.86 4.45 1.80
N LEU A 255 -17.94 5.05 2.56
CA LEU A 255 -16.91 4.34 3.31
C LEU A 255 -17.53 3.46 4.39
N VAL A 256 -18.54 3.98 5.11
CA VAL A 256 -19.31 3.20 6.09
C VAL A 256 -20.02 2.03 5.41
N THR A 257 -20.66 2.28 4.28
CA THR A 257 -21.32 1.24 3.49
C THR A 257 -20.31 0.18 3.01
N TYR A 258 -19.15 0.61 2.51
CA TYR A 258 -18.08 -0.25 2.03
C TYR A 258 -17.58 -1.22 3.11
N PHE A 259 -17.29 -0.72 4.33
CA PHE A 259 -16.84 -1.60 5.42
C PHE A 259 -17.95 -2.52 5.94
N ARG A 260 -19.17 -2.02 6.08
CA ARG A 260 -20.31 -2.83 6.56
C ARG A 260 -20.75 -3.90 5.57
N ALA A 261 -20.49 -3.72 4.27
CA ALA A 261 -20.77 -4.71 3.23
C ALA A 261 -19.74 -5.85 3.18
N LYS A 262 -18.60 -5.75 3.87
CA LYS A 262 -17.61 -6.82 3.92
C LYS A 262 -18.10 -8.00 4.76
N SER A 263 -17.61 -9.19 4.43
CA SER A 263 -17.90 -10.39 5.22
C SER A 263 -17.29 -10.30 6.61
N GLN A 264 -18.13 -10.28 7.65
CA GLN A 264 -17.70 -10.26 9.06
C GLN A 264 -16.77 -11.44 9.40
N ALA A 265 -16.95 -12.61 8.75
CA ALA A 265 -16.09 -13.77 8.95
C ALA A 265 -14.62 -13.51 8.56
N ASN A 266 -14.37 -12.53 7.69
CA ASN A 266 -13.02 -12.21 7.22
C ASN A 266 -12.27 -11.22 8.13
N PHE A 267 -12.85 -10.78 9.25
CA PHE A 267 -12.29 -9.73 10.11
C PHE A 267 -12.14 -10.15 11.58
N GLY A 268 -12.30 -11.45 11.88
CA GLY A 268 -12.13 -11.99 13.23
C GLY A 268 -12.97 -11.23 14.26
N ASN A 269 -12.32 -10.71 15.31
CA ASN A 269 -12.97 -10.01 16.41
C ASN A 269 -13.42 -8.57 16.08
N ALA A 270 -12.97 -8.00 14.95
CA ALA A 270 -13.35 -6.63 14.58
C ALA A 270 -14.81 -6.60 14.16
N LYS A 271 -15.65 -5.79 14.83
CA LYS A 271 -17.09 -5.68 14.53
C LYS A 271 -17.33 -4.64 13.45
N LEU A 272 -17.49 -5.07 12.19
CA LEU A 272 -17.69 -4.16 11.06
C LEU A 272 -18.97 -3.33 11.19
N SER A 273 -20.00 -3.87 11.85
CA SER A 273 -21.23 -3.14 12.19
C SER A 273 -20.99 -1.89 13.03
N ASN A 274 -19.89 -1.84 13.79
CA ASN A 274 -19.54 -0.70 14.63
C ASN A 274 -18.80 0.41 13.87
N PHE A 275 -18.39 0.17 12.63
CA PHE A 275 -17.79 1.20 11.80
C PHE A 275 -18.87 2.23 11.44
N THR A 276 -18.60 3.50 11.73
CA THR A 276 -19.52 4.65 11.59
C THR A 276 -18.78 5.86 10.99
N THR A 277 -19.49 6.98 10.84
CA THR A 277 -18.93 8.20 10.26
C THR A 277 -17.78 8.79 11.07
N LYS A 278 -17.71 8.56 12.39
CA LYS A 278 -16.61 9.04 13.23
C LYS A 278 -15.27 8.38 12.89
N ASP A 279 -15.30 7.13 12.44
CA ASP A 279 -14.12 6.31 12.19
C ASP A 279 -13.36 6.72 10.91
N ARG A 280 -13.82 7.79 10.23
CA ARG A 280 -13.09 8.41 9.13
C ARG A 280 -11.78 9.06 9.59
N TYR A 281 -11.74 9.59 10.81
CA TYR A 281 -10.57 10.24 11.38
C TYR A 281 -10.24 9.62 12.75
N PHE A 282 -8.96 9.56 13.09
CA PHE A 282 -8.56 9.16 14.44
C PHE A 282 -8.96 10.23 15.46
N PRO A 283 -9.20 9.85 16.73
CA PRO A 283 -9.37 10.84 17.79
C PRO A 283 -8.09 11.66 17.96
N ILE A 284 -8.25 12.94 18.30
CA ILE A 284 -7.17 13.74 18.87
C ILE A 284 -6.67 13.01 20.14
N PRO A 285 -5.35 12.82 20.32
CA PRO A 285 -4.82 12.14 21.49
C PRO A 285 -5.34 12.77 22.78
N PHE A 286 -5.78 11.92 23.73
CA PHE A 286 -6.47 12.38 24.94
C PHE A 286 -5.62 13.35 25.76
N ASP A 287 -4.32 13.12 25.86
CA ASP A 287 -3.42 14.01 26.60
C ASP A 287 -3.29 15.38 25.93
N GLU A 288 -3.30 15.46 24.58
CA GLU A 288 -3.31 16.73 23.84
C GLU A 288 -4.61 17.49 24.05
N PHE A 289 -5.75 16.80 23.99
CA PHE A 289 -7.06 17.38 24.29
C PHE A 289 -7.11 17.94 25.72
N LYS A 290 -6.55 17.22 26.71
CA LYS A 290 -6.52 17.67 28.11
C LYS A 290 -5.70 18.93 28.32
N LEU A 291 -4.65 19.15 27.52
CA LEU A 291 -3.78 20.34 27.64
C LEU A 291 -4.49 21.62 27.20
N ASP A 292 -5.26 21.59 26.10
CA ASP A 292 -6.04 22.74 25.62
C ASP A 292 -7.34 22.28 24.93
N PRO A 293 -8.40 21.95 25.70
CA PRO A 293 -9.66 21.44 25.12
C PRO A 293 -10.34 22.38 24.13
N ALA A 294 -10.09 23.70 24.26
CA ALA A 294 -10.70 24.71 23.41
C ALA A 294 -10.06 24.75 22.02
N LYS A 295 -8.74 24.54 21.93
CA LYS A 295 -8.00 24.55 20.64
C LYS A 295 -7.77 23.16 20.06
N MET A 296 -7.69 22.14 20.91
CA MET A 296 -7.52 20.74 20.54
C MET A 296 -8.86 20.00 20.58
N TYR A 297 -9.94 20.63 20.11
CA TYR A 297 -11.27 20.04 20.12
C TYR A 297 -11.30 18.69 19.40
N GLN A 298 -12.12 17.78 19.90
CA GLN A 298 -12.16 16.41 19.42
C GLN A 298 -12.86 16.30 18.05
N ASN A 299 -12.44 15.32 17.25
CA ASN A 299 -13.13 14.94 16.03
C ASN A 299 -14.56 14.45 16.36
N PRO A 300 -15.59 14.81 15.55
CA PRO A 300 -16.97 14.47 15.86
C PRO A 300 -17.20 12.98 16.15
N GLY A 301 -17.77 12.67 17.33
CA GLY A 301 -18.12 11.32 17.75
C GLY A 301 -17.13 10.62 18.70
N TYR A 302 -16.04 11.30 19.09
CA TYR A 302 -15.10 10.87 20.12
C TYR A 302 -15.15 11.75 21.36
#